data_AF-A0A9X2J8Q5-F1
#
_entry.id   AF-A0A9X2J8Q5-F1
#
_cell.length_a   1.000
_cell.length_b   1.000
_cell.length_c   1.000
_cell.angle_alpha   90.00
_cell.angle_beta   90.00
_cell.angle_gamma   90.00
#
_symmetry.space_group_name_H-M   'P 1'
#
loop_
_entity.id
_entity.type
_entity.pdbx_description
1 polymer ?
#
loop_
_entity_poly.entity_id
_entity_poly.type
_entity_poly.pdbx_seq_one_letter_code
_entity_poly.pdbx_strand_id
1 'polypeptide(L)' 'MNTQSKAEFWQEHINAWNSSGLSQTAYCQQYQLKLSKQNKGRPKLIPISMPALQASVELTLPGGIQMQLPVSALEQLAA' A
#
# COMPACT_ATOMS: atom_id res chain seq x y z
N MET A 1 -29.86 10.01 0.36
CA MET A 1 -29.56 8.79 1.14
C MET A 1 -28.10 8.46 0.90
N ASN A 2 -27.18 8.89 1.77
CA ASN A 2 -25.75 8.63 1.57
C ASN A 2 -25.41 7.23 2.09
N THR A 3 -25.35 6.27 1.18
CA THR A 3 -24.73 4.96 1.42
C THR A 3 -23.21 5.11 1.26
N GLN A 4 -22.59 5.98 2.05
CA GLN A 4 -21.13 6.10 2.04
C GLN A 4 -20.56 4.80 2.60
N SER A 5 -19.71 4.13 1.82
CA SER A 5 -19.08 2.90 2.28
C SER A 5 -18.21 3.21 3.49
N LYS A 6 -18.14 2.27 4.43
CA LYS A 6 -17.28 2.41 5.62
C LYS A 6 -15.83 2.71 5.23
N ALA A 7 -15.36 2.18 4.11
CA ALA A 7 -14.06 2.49 3.53
C ALA A 7 -13.90 3.97 3.16
N GLU A 8 -14.88 4.56 2.46
CA GLU A 8 -14.87 5.96 2.04
C GLU A 8 -14.92 6.91 3.25
N PHE A 9 -15.72 6.57 4.26
CA PHE A 9 -15.77 7.30 5.53
C PHE A 9 -14.40 7.36 6.21
N TRP A 10 -13.69 6.23 6.32
CA TRP A 10 -12.37 6.20 6.93
C TRP A 10 -11.31 6.87 6.06
N GLN A 11 -11.40 6.75 4.74
CA GLN A 11 -10.45 7.39 3.83
C GLN A 11 -10.51 8.91 3.95
N GLU A 12 -11.71 9.49 4.03
CA GLU A 12 -11.91 10.93 4.24
C GLU A 12 -11.27 11.40 5.55
N HIS A 13 -11.52 10.68 6.65
CA HIS A 13 -10.95 10.98 7.95
C HIS A 13 -9.42 10.84 7.99
N ILE A 14 -8.84 9.85 7.29
CA ILE A 14 -7.38 9.68 7.19
C ILE A 14 -6.77 10.87 6.46
N ASN A 15 -7.36 11.29 5.34
CA ASN A 15 -6.88 12.43 4.57
C ASN A 15 -6.97 13.72 5.41
N ALA A 16 -8.11 13.95 6.08
CA ALA A 16 -8.30 15.10 6.96
C ALA A 16 -7.36 15.09 8.18
N TRP A 17 -7.07 13.90 8.74
CA TRP A 17 -6.11 13.75 9.83
C TRP A 17 -4.68 14.09 9.38
N ASN A 18 -4.26 13.60 8.21
CA ASN A 18 -2.91 13.84 7.69
C ASN A 18 -2.68 15.34 7.42
N SER A 19 -3.69 16.01 6.85
CA SER A 19 -3.64 17.45 6.55
C SER A 19 -3.67 18.36 7.78
N SER A 20 -4.20 17.87 8.92
CA SER A 20 -4.34 18.69 10.13
C SER A 20 -3.09 18.71 11.00
N GLY A 21 -2.12 17.83 10.77
CA GLY A 21 -0.87 17.77 11.56
C GLY A 21 -1.09 17.39 13.03
N LEU A 22 -2.30 16.97 13.40
CA LEU A 22 -2.65 16.58 14.75
C LEU A 22 -2.12 15.18 15.07
N SER A 23 -1.82 14.92 16.34
CA SER A 23 -1.63 13.53 16.78
C SER A 23 -2.94 12.74 16.63
N GLN A 24 -2.85 11.43 16.38
CA GLN A 24 -4.01 10.55 16.21
C GLN A 24 -5.03 10.72 17.36
N THR A 25 -4.54 10.82 18.60
CA THR A 25 -5.37 10.99 19.79
C THR A 25 -6.14 12.30 19.77
N ALA A 26 -5.49 13.41 19.42
CA ALA A 26 -6.12 14.72 19.34
C ALA A 26 -7.19 14.76 18.23
N TYR A 27 -6.88 14.18 17.06
CA TYR A 27 -7.83 14.08 15.96
C TYR A 27 -9.05 13.22 16.33
N CYS A 28 -8.83 12.04 16.92
CA CYS A 28 -9.93 11.17 17.36
C CYS A 28 -10.79 11.81 18.45
N GLN A 29 -10.21 12.61 19.36
CA GLN A 29 -10.98 13.34 20.36
C GLN A 29 -11.86 14.43 19.74
N GLN A 30 -11.30 15.21 18.80
CA GLN A 30 -12.02 16.31 18.14
C GLN A 30 -13.20 15.82 17.30
N TYR A 31 -13.04 14.69 16.60
CA TYR A 31 -14.06 14.11 15.72
C TYR A 31 -14.86 12.98 16.37
N GLN A 32 -14.75 12.80 17.70
CA GLN A 32 -15.43 11.74 18.47
C GLN A 32 -15.28 10.33 17.88
N LEU A 33 -14.12 10.07 17.27
CA LEU A 33 -13.78 8.77 16.70
C LEU A 33 -13.29 7.85 17.82
N LYS A 34 -13.84 6.64 17.90
CA LYS A 34 -13.45 5.67 18.92
C LYS A 34 -12.07 5.11 18.57
N LEU A 35 -11.07 5.47 19.37
CA LEU A 35 -9.73 4.91 19.24
C LEU A 35 -9.79 3.40 19.47
N SER A 36 -9.54 2.63 18.41
CA SER A 36 -9.36 1.19 18.54
C SER A 36 -8.09 0.99 19.34
N LYS A 37 -8.23 0.62 20.63
CA LYS A 37 -7.11 0.19 21.44
C LYS A 37 -6.60 -1.10 20.80
N GLN A 38 -5.56 -1.00 19.96
CA GLN A 38 -4.84 -2.18 19.52
C GLN A 38 -4.42 -2.92 20.80
N ASN A 39 -4.93 -4.13 20.94
CA ASN A 39 -4.63 -4.96 22.08
C ASN A 39 -3.10 -5.12 22.10
N LYS A 40 -2.43 -4.73 23.20
CA LYS A 40 -0.96 -4.78 23.32
C LYS A 40 -0.39 -6.21 23.25
N GLY A 41 -1.24 -7.21 23.13
CA GLY A 41 -0.83 -8.54 22.71
C GLY A 41 -0.32 -8.45 21.29
N ARG A 42 1.01 -8.30 21.14
CA ARG A 42 1.70 -8.45 19.86
C ARG A 42 1.14 -9.71 19.20
N PRO A 43 0.36 -9.63 18.11
CA PRO A 43 0.25 -10.79 17.26
C PRO A 43 1.69 -11.08 16.85
N LYS A 44 2.14 -12.31 17.07
CA LYS A 44 3.41 -12.77 16.49
C LYS A 44 3.20 -12.69 14.98
N LEU A 45 3.53 -11.54 14.40
CA LEU A 45 3.52 -11.33 12.96
C LEU A 45 4.45 -12.39 12.41
N ILE A 46 3.89 -13.35 11.70
CA ILE A 46 4.70 -14.32 10.97
C ILE A 46 5.24 -13.52 9.78
N PRO A 47 6.56 -13.33 9.67
CA PRO A 47 7.12 -12.68 8.50
C PRO A 47 6.82 -13.58 7.30
N ILE A 48 5.82 -13.20 6.52
CA ILE A 48 5.63 -13.76 5.19
C ILE A 48 6.69 -13.09 4.35
N SER A 49 7.74 -13.85 4.02
CA SER A 49 8.68 -13.45 2.97
C SER A 49 7.87 -13.41 1.69
N MET A 50 7.42 -12.22 1.28
CA MET A 50 6.87 -12.04 -0.05
C MET A 50 8.02 -12.29 -1.02
N PRO A 51 7.96 -13.33 -1.87
CA PRO A 51 8.90 -13.42 -2.97
C PRO A 51 8.75 -12.11 -3.74
N ALA A 52 9.84 -11.35 -3.85
CA ALA A 52 9.86 -10.19 -4.73
C ALA A 52 9.34 -10.69 -6.08
N LEU A 53 8.22 -10.14 -6.55
CA LEU A 53 7.67 -10.48 -7.84
C LEU A 53 8.74 -10.09 -8.86
N GLN A 54 9.54 -11.07 -9.28
CA GLN A 54 10.50 -10.93 -10.36
C GLN A 54 9.67 -10.83 -11.63
N ALA A 55 9.19 -9.62 -11.92
CA ALA A 55 8.56 -9.35 -13.19
C ALA A 55 9.60 -9.60 -14.28
N SER A 56 9.31 -10.54 -15.17
CA SER A 56 10.08 -10.82 -16.37
C SER A 56 9.31 -10.30 -17.58
N VAL A 57 9.99 -9.57 -18.45
CA VAL A 57 9.44 -9.08 -19.71
C VAL A 57 9.83 -10.05 -20.82
N GLU A 58 8.85 -10.50 -21.58
CA GLU A 58 9.06 -11.26 -22.80
C GLU A 58 9.18 -10.29 -23.98
N LEU A 59 10.31 -10.33 -24.67
CA LEU A 59 10.57 -9.55 -25.88
C LEU A 59 10.62 -10.49 -27.09
N THR A 60 9.82 -10.17 -28.10
CA THR A 60 9.86 -10.83 -29.41
C THR A 60 10.75 -10.02 -30.33
N LEU A 61 11.90 -10.57 -30.70
CA LEU A 61 12.84 -9.95 -31.63
C LEU A 61 12.51 -10.34 -33.08
N PRO A 62 12.87 -9.49 -34.07
CA PRO A 62 12.72 -9.84 -35.48
C PRO A 62 13.47 -11.15 -35.80
N GLY A 63 12.80 -12.07 -36.50
CA GLY A 63 13.29 -13.43 -36.74
C GLY A 63 12.68 -14.51 -35.85
N GLY A 64 11.71 -14.17 -34.98
CA GLY A 64 10.96 -15.15 -34.19
C GLY A 64 11.67 -15.62 -32.92
N ILE A 65 12.70 -14.89 -32.49
CA ILE A 65 13.45 -15.17 -31.26
C ILE A 65 12.68 -14.56 -30.09
N GLN A 66 12.38 -15.36 -29.08
CA GLN A 66 11.76 -14.91 -27.84
C GLN A 66 12.82 -14.84 -26.74
N MET A 67 12.88 -13.71 -26.04
CA MET A 67 13.85 -13.47 -24.97
C MET A 67 13.14 -13.00 -23.71
N GLN A 68 13.37 -13.69 -22.60
CA GLN A 68 12.81 -13.34 -21.29
C GLN A 68 13.89 -12.63 -20.49
N LEU A 69 13.66 -11.35 -20.14
CA LEU A 69 14.60 -10.56 -19.36
C LEU A 69 13.95 -10.12 -18.04
N PRO A 70 14.65 -10.19 -16.90
CA PRO A 70 14.14 -9.64 -15.65
C PRO A 70 14.03 -8.12 -15.78
N VAL A 71 12.95 -7.52 -15.26
CA VAL A 71 12.72 -6.06 -15.30
C VAL A 71 13.87 -5.27 -14.65
N SER A 72 14.56 -5.87 -13.68
CA SER A 72 15.76 -5.28 -13.05
C SER A 72 16.89 -4.99 -14.04
N ALA A 73 16.99 -5.75 -15.14
CA ALA A 73 17.98 -5.50 -16.19
C ALA A 73 17.57 -4.32 -17.10
N LEU A 74 16.27 -4.00 -17.20
CA LEU A 74 15.79 -2.85 -17.96
C LEU A 74 16.15 -1.52 -17.28
N GLU A 75 16.14 -1.46 -15.96
CA GLU A 75 16.47 -0.24 -15.22
C GLU A 75 17.90 0.24 -15.47
N GLN A 76 18.82 -0.69 -15.77
CA GLN A 76 20.22 -0.37 -16.06
C GLN A 76 20.45 0.19 -17.47
N LEU A 77 19.47 0.09 -18.37
CA LEU A 77 19.53 0.57 -19.75
C LEU A 77 18.82 1.91 -19.95
N ALA A 78 18.12 2.41 -18.93
CA ALA A 78 17.36 3.67 -18.96
C ALA A 78 18.17 4.89 -18.44
N ALA A 79 19.51 4.79 -18.39
CA ALA A 79 20.42 5.86 -17.97
C ALA A 79 21.14 6.51 -19.16
#